data_AF-A0A0B1ZFE3-F1
#
_entry.id   AF-A0A0B1ZFE3-F1
#
_cell.length_a   1.000
_cell.length_b   1.000
_cell.length_c   1.000
_cell.angle_alpha   90.00
_cell.angle_beta   90.00
_cell.angle_gamma   90.00
#
_symmetry.space_group_name_H-M   'P 1'
#
loop_
_entity.id
_entity.type
_entity.pdbx_description
1 polymer ?
#
loop_
_entity_poly.entity_id
_entity_poly.type
_entity_poly.pdbx_seq_one_letter_code
_entity_poly.pdbx_strand_id
1 'polypeptide(L)'
;MINSRKLWLWLGVIFCASFAVLGWLGRDIFMQAPPVPSRVATTQGTTLYTKADIQDGREVWQTLGGMELGTVWGHGGYVAPDWGADWLHRESTALLDIWARREHGMPFAKL
;
A
#
# COMPACT_ATOMS: atom_id res chain seq x y z
N MET A 1 -26.46 36.46 26.41
CA MET A 1 -27.20 35.40 25.69
C MET A 1 -26.44 35.04 24.43
N ILE A 2 -26.12 33.77 24.24
CA ILE A 2 -25.43 33.28 23.05
C ILE A 2 -26.33 33.50 21.82
N ASN A 3 -25.81 34.14 20.77
CA ASN A 3 -26.56 34.39 19.54
C ASN A 3 -26.51 33.15 18.63
N SER A 4 -27.55 32.33 18.68
CA SER A 4 -27.62 31.06 17.95
C SER A 4 -27.43 31.21 16.44
N ARG A 5 -27.88 32.31 15.82
CA ARG A 5 -27.66 32.54 14.37
C ARG A 5 -26.18 32.66 14.02
N LYS A 6 -25.39 33.31 14.87
CA LYS A 6 -23.93 33.39 14.67
C LYS A 6 -23.26 32.02 14.81
N LEU A 7 -23.72 31.20 15.75
CA LEU A 7 -23.20 29.83 15.89
C LEU A 7 -23.50 28.96 14.68
N TRP A 8 -24.72 29.02 14.14
CA TRP A 8 -25.09 28.29 12.92
C TRP A 8 -24.30 28.76 11.69
N LEU A 9 -24.01 30.05 11.58
CA LEU A 9 -23.13 30.57 10.54
C LEU A 9 -21.71 30.02 10.67
N TRP A 10 -21.13 30.04 11.87
CA TRP A 10 -19.80 29.47 12.12
C TRP A 10 -19.76 27.97 11.85
N LEU A 11 -20.79 27.23 12.25
CA LEU A 11 -20.92 25.81 11.94
C LEU A 11 -20.91 25.58 10.42
N GLY A 12 -21.71 26.34 9.67
CA GLY A 12 -21.76 26.26 8.22
C GLY A 12 -20.40 26.53 7.57
N VAL A 13 -19.70 27.57 8.04
CA VAL A 13 -18.33 27.89 7.56
C VAL A 13 -17.36 26.74 7.85
N ILE A 14 -17.36 26.19 9.06
CA ILE A 14 -16.48 25.06 9.43
C ILE A 14 -16.78 23.83 8.57
N PHE A 15 -18.05 23.53 8.32
CA PHE A 15 -18.46 22.43 7.44
C PHE A 15 -17.95 22.65 6.01
N CYS A 16 -18.26 23.80 5.40
CA CYS A 16 -17.84 24.10 4.04
C CYS A 16 -16.31 24.06 3.90
N ALA A 17 -15.57 24.64 4.83
CA ALA A 17 -14.12 24.62 4.82
C ALA A 17 -13.55 23.20 4.98
N SER A 18 -14.07 22.42 5.92
CA SER A 18 -13.61 21.04 6.17
C SER A 18 -13.86 20.13 4.96
N PHE A 19 -15.05 20.20 4.36
CA PHE A 19 -15.38 19.43 3.15
C PHE A 19 -14.59 19.90 1.93
N ALA A 20 -14.29 21.20 1.81
CA ALA A 20 -13.41 21.70 0.75
C ALA A 20 -12.00 21.12 0.86
N VAL A 21 -11.42 21.11 2.07
CA VAL A 21 -10.10 20.50 2.32
C VAL A 21 -10.14 18.99 2.06
N LEU A 22 -11.15 18.29 2.56
CA LEU A 22 -11.30 16.85 2.34
C LEU A 22 -11.43 16.49 0.85
N GLY A 23 -12.22 17.25 0.09
CA GLY A 23 -12.39 17.05 -1.34
C GLY A 23 -11.11 17.34 -2.13
N TRP A 24 -10.37 18.39 -1.74
CA TRP A 24 -9.08 18.70 -2.35
C TRP A 24 -8.06 17.58 -2.09
N LEU A 25 -7.90 17.14 -0.84
CA LEU A 25 -7.00 16.03 -0.50
C LEU A 25 -7.42 14.72 -1.18
N GLY A 26 -8.72 14.43 -1.25
CA GLY A 26 -9.23 13.25 -1.95
C GLY A 26 -8.88 13.22 -3.44
N ARG A 27 -8.93 14.38 -4.11
CA ARG A 27 -8.47 14.53 -5.50
C ARG A 27 -6.97 14.23 -5.63
N ASP A 28 -6.16 14.76 -4.73
CA ASP A 28 -4.71 14.56 -4.77
C ASP A 28 -4.35 13.09 -4.53
N ILE A 29 -5.00 12.43 -3.57
CA ILE A 29 -4.86 10.98 -3.32
C ILE A 29 -5.21 10.17 -4.58
N PHE A 30 -6.32 10.51 -5.27
CA PHE A 30 -6.72 9.79 -6.48
C PHE A 30 -5.71 9.94 -7.62
N MET A 31 -5.17 11.14 -7.82
CA MET A 31 -4.22 11.42 -8.90
C MET A 31 -2.81 10.89 -8.62
N GLN A 32 -2.41 10.82 -7.35
CA GLN A 32 -1.08 10.41 -6.93
C GLN A 32 -1.00 8.96 -6.42
N ALA A 33 -2.11 8.22 -6.50
CA ALA A 33 -2.13 6.81 -6.12
C ALA A 33 -1.08 6.01 -6.91
N PRO A 34 -0.40 5.03 -6.30
CA PRO A 34 0.58 4.19 -6.99
C PRO A 34 -0.08 3.47 -8.18
N PRO A 35 0.40 3.67 -9.43
CA PRO A 35 -0.21 3.03 -10.58
C PRO A 35 0.08 1.53 -10.59
N VAL A 36 -0.94 0.70 -10.77
CA VAL A 36 -0.75 -0.74 -11.00
C VAL A 36 -0.22 -0.94 -12.42
N PRO A 37 0.98 -1.55 -12.60
CA PRO A 37 1.58 -1.71 -13.90
C PRO A 37 0.73 -2.63 -14.80
N SER A 38 0.74 -2.38 -16.11
CA SER A 38 0.07 -3.26 -17.08
C SER A 38 0.73 -4.65 -17.16
N ARG A 39 2.06 -4.68 -16.97
CA ARG A 39 2.88 -5.89 -17.02
C ARG A 39 4.13 -5.73 -16.16
N VAL A 40 4.46 -6.78 -15.41
CA VAL A 40 5.76 -7.00 -14.75
C VAL A 40 6.50 -8.06 -15.56
N ALA A 41 7.72 -7.78 -16.00
CA ALA A 41 8.50 -8.67 -16.86
C ALA A 41 9.97 -8.74 -16.43
N THR A 42 10.64 -9.84 -16.76
CA THR A 42 12.08 -9.98 -16.57
C THR A 42 12.85 -9.08 -17.54
N THR A 43 14.16 -8.91 -17.31
CA THR A 43 15.05 -8.18 -18.23
C THR A 43 15.13 -8.80 -19.62
N GLN A 44 14.83 -10.09 -19.77
CA GLN A 44 14.72 -10.76 -21.08
C GLN A 44 13.35 -10.57 -21.76
N GLY A 45 12.41 -9.85 -21.14
CA GLY A 45 11.09 -9.59 -21.69
C GLY A 45 10.03 -10.65 -21.39
N THR A 46 10.37 -11.68 -20.60
CA THR A 46 9.41 -12.70 -20.16
C THR A 46 8.43 -12.10 -19.16
N THR A 47 7.14 -12.12 -19.48
CA THR A 47 6.08 -11.66 -18.58
C THR A 47 5.99 -12.54 -17.34
N LEU A 48 6.01 -11.92 -16.15
CA LEU A 48 5.81 -12.59 -14.87
C LEU A 48 4.37 -12.41 -14.36
N TYR A 49 3.88 -11.16 -14.37
CA TYR A 49 2.54 -10.81 -13.92
C TYR A 49 1.93 -9.76 -14.85
N THR A 50 0.61 -9.82 -15.01
CA THR A 50 -0.20 -8.79 -15.66
C THR A 50 -0.98 -7.99 -14.63
N LYS A 51 -1.57 -6.88 -15.06
CA LYS A 51 -2.52 -6.13 -14.21
C LYS A 51 -3.69 -7.00 -13.73
N ALA A 52 -4.18 -7.92 -14.56
CA ALA A 52 -5.27 -8.82 -14.21
C ALA A 52 -4.85 -9.76 -13.08
N ASP A 53 -3.66 -10.37 -13.17
CA ASP A 53 -3.16 -11.26 -12.12
C ASP A 53 -3.04 -10.56 -10.76
N ILE A 54 -2.62 -9.29 -10.75
CA ILE A 54 -2.53 -8.47 -9.52
C ILE A 54 -3.94 -8.17 -8.96
N GLN A 55 -4.92 -7.90 -9.83
CA GLN A 55 -6.30 -7.65 -9.43
C GLN A 55 -6.96 -8.91 -8.87
N ASP A 56 -6.78 -10.05 -9.54
CA ASP A 56 -7.28 -11.35 -9.10
C ASP A 56 -6.66 -11.76 -7.77
N GLY A 57 -5.35 -11.55 -7.59
CA GLY A 57 -4.68 -11.78 -6.31
C GLY A 57 -5.25 -10.94 -5.16
N ARG A 58 -5.65 -9.68 -5.44
CA ARG A 58 -6.34 -8.83 -4.46
C ARG A 58 -7.72 -9.37 -4.10
N GLU A 59 -8.48 -9.87 -5.07
CA GLU A 59 -9.79 -10.48 -4.82
C GLU A 59 -9.65 -11.76 -3.99
N VAL A 60 -8.67 -12.62 -4.34
CA VAL A 60 -8.35 -13.81 -3.54
C VAL A 60 -8.00 -13.42 -2.10
N TRP A 61 -7.13 -12.43 -1.89
CA TRP A 61 -6.81 -11.94 -0.55
C TRP A 61 -8.05 -11.48 0.23
N GLN A 62 -8.97 -10.76 -0.42
CA GLN A 62 -10.23 -10.34 0.20
C GLN A 62 -11.10 -11.54 0.60
N THR A 63 -11.20 -12.57 -0.25
CA THR A 63 -11.98 -13.78 0.06
C THR A 63 -11.40 -14.62 1.19
N LEU A 64 -10.09 -14.55 1.43
CA LEU A 64 -9.41 -15.25 2.53
C LEU A 64 -9.52 -14.53 3.89
N GLY A 65 -10.29 -13.43 3.96
CA GLY A 65 -10.48 -12.63 5.17
C GLY A 65 -9.76 -11.28 5.14
N GLY A 66 -8.94 -11.01 4.12
CA GLY A 66 -8.34 -9.71 3.87
C GLY A 66 -7.56 -9.16 5.08
N MET A 67 -8.02 -8.01 5.57
CA MET A 67 -7.43 -7.31 6.72
C MET A 67 -7.70 -8.01 8.06
N GLU A 68 -8.62 -8.97 8.15
CA GLU A 68 -8.82 -9.73 9.40
C GLU A 68 -7.71 -10.75 9.62
N LEU A 69 -7.05 -11.20 8.53
CA LEU A 69 -5.98 -12.19 8.61
C LEU A 69 -4.68 -11.57 9.11
N GLY A 70 -4.33 -10.37 8.65
CA GLY A 70 -3.10 -9.64 8.96
C GLY A 70 -3.16 -8.22 8.41
N THR A 71 -2.02 -7.55 8.28
CA THR A 71 -1.98 -6.16 7.77
C THR A 71 -1.40 -6.05 6.36
N VAL A 72 -1.87 -5.05 5.62
CA VAL A 72 -1.24 -4.56 4.39
C VAL A 72 -1.10 -3.05 4.52
N TRP A 73 0.11 -2.52 4.31
CA TRP A 73 0.41 -1.10 4.54
C TRP A 73 0.03 -0.63 5.95
N GLY A 74 0.18 -1.49 6.95
CA GLY A 74 -0.13 -1.23 8.35
C GLY A 74 -1.61 -1.26 8.72
N HIS A 75 -2.51 -1.57 7.78
CA HIS A 75 -3.95 -1.62 8.04
C HIS A 75 -4.44 -3.07 8.11
N GLY A 76 -5.06 -3.44 9.23
CA GLY A 76 -5.69 -4.75 9.46
C GLY A 76 -5.49 -5.28 10.87
N GLY A 77 -5.57 -6.60 11.03
CA GLY A 77 -5.41 -7.33 12.29
C GLY A 77 -3.95 -7.55 12.67
N TYR A 78 -3.69 -7.72 13.97
CA TYR A 78 -2.34 -7.77 14.54
C TYR A 78 -1.84 -9.18 14.89
N VAL A 79 -2.56 -10.23 14.46
CA VAL A 79 -2.18 -11.61 14.77
C VAL A 79 -1.13 -12.15 13.79
N ALA A 80 -1.36 -11.95 12.48
CA ALA A 80 -0.38 -12.24 11.44
C ALA A 80 0.50 -11.00 11.15
N PRO A 81 1.62 -11.14 10.42
CA PRO A 81 2.49 -10.00 10.11
C PRO A 81 1.82 -9.00 9.16
N ASP A 82 2.50 -7.87 8.93
CA ASP A 82 2.23 -7.06 7.74
C ASP A 82 2.83 -7.74 6.51
N TRP A 83 1.97 -8.15 5.58
CA TRP A 83 2.39 -8.88 4.38
C TRP A 83 3.27 -8.05 3.46
N GLY A 84 3.05 -6.73 3.41
CA GLY A 84 3.88 -5.82 2.61
C GLY A 84 5.30 -5.71 3.19
N ALA A 85 5.40 -5.58 4.52
CA ALA A 85 6.68 -5.51 5.21
C ALA A 85 7.43 -6.85 5.20
N ASP A 86 6.75 -7.97 5.48
CA ASP A 86 7.35 -9.30 5.50
C ASP A 86 7.84 -9.72 4.10
N TRP A 87 7.03 -9.47 3.05
CA TRP A 87 7.44 -9.72 1.67
C TRP A 87 8.67 -8.90 1.30
N LEU A 88 8.65 -7.58 1.56
CA LEU A 88 9.76 -6.68 1.23
C LEU A 88 11.05 -7.10 1.93
N HIS A 89 10.97 -7.52 3.20
CA HIS A 89 12.12 -8.00 3.95
C HIS A 89 12.69 -9.31 3.37
N ARG A 90 11.83 -10.28 3.08
CA ARG A 90 12.23 -11.58 2.50
C ARG A 90 12.83 -11.41 1.10
N GLU A 91 12.23 -10.57 0.27
CA GLU A 91 12.75 -10.26 -1.06
C GLU A 91 14.12 -9.59 -0.98
N SER A 92 14.26 -8.58 -0.11
CA SER A 92 15.52 -7.86 0.06
C SER A 92 16.64 -8.77 0.57
N THR A 93 16.36 -9.62 1.56
CA THR A 93 17.34 -10.55 2.11
C THR A 93 17.71 -11.66 1.12
N ALA A 94 16.75 -12.16 0.34
CA ALA A 94 17.02 -13.11 -0.74
C ALA A 94 17.90 -12.47 -1.84
N LEU A 95 17.61 -11.23 -2.23
CA LEU A 95 18.40 -10.50 -3.22
C LEU A 95 19.84 -10.28 -2.76
N LEU A 96 20.02 -9.89 -1.49
CA LEU A 96 21.35 -9.75 -0.87
C LEU A 96 22.12 -11.08 -0.88
N ASP A 97 21.48 -12.21 -0.56
CA ASP A 97 22.14 -13.52 -0.59
C ASP A 97 22.54 -13.93 -2.03
N ILE A 98 21.71 -13.62 -3.02
CA ILE A 98 22.03 -13.85 -4.44
C ILE A 98 23.27 -13.06 -4.84
N TRP A 99 23.36 -11.78 -4.49
CA TRP A 99 24.51 -10.94 -4.78
C TRP A 99 25.77 -11.39 -4.03
N ALA A 100 25.67 -11.68 -2.74
CA ALA A 100 26.77 -12.17 -1.91
C ALA A 100 27.41 -13.44 -2.49
N ARG A 101 26.59 -14.42 -2.90
CA ARG A 101 27.08 -15.65 -3.53
C ARG A 101 27.73 -15.39 -4.88
N ARG A 102 27.16 -14.47 -5.68
CA ARG A 102 27.67 -14.13 -7.02
C ARG A 102 29.02 -13.45 -6.96
N GLU A 103 29.21 -12.55 -6.00
CA GLU A 103 30.37 -11.65 -5.94
C GLU A 103 31.47 -12.16 -5.01
N HIS A 104 31.12 -12.88 -3.94
CA HIS A 104 32.06 -13.30 -2.90
C HIS A 104 32.06 -14.81 -2.64
N GLY A 105 31.19 -15.59 -3.31
CA GLY A 105 31.13 -17.05 -3.18
C GLY A 105 30.62 -17.55 -1.82
N MET A 106 30.06 -16.67 -0.98
CA MET A 106 29.57 -17.01 0.35
C MET A 106 28.17 -16.41 0.62
N PRO A 107 27.39 -16.96 1.57
CA PRO A 107 26.09 -16.39 1.95
C PRO A 107 26.24 -14.98 2.52
N PHE A 108 25.22 -14.13 2.34
CA PHE A 108 25.23 -12.74 2.83
C PHE A 108 25.49 -12.66 4.35
N ALA A 109 24.97 -13.60 5.12
CA ALA A 109 25.17 -13.66 6.57
C ALA A 109 26.61 -13.97 7.02
N LYS A 110 27.51 -14.30 6.08
CA LYS A 110 28.92 -14.64 6.36
C LYS A 110 29.93 -13.67 5.71
N LEU A 111 29.43 -12.69 4.96
CA LEU A 111 30.24 -11.57 4.45
C LEU A 111 30.61 -10.63 5.60
#